data_AF-A0A5Q3L8D0-F1
#
_entry.id   AF-A0A5Q3L8D0-F1
#
_cell.length_a   1.000
_cell.length_b   1.000
_cell.length_c   1.000
_cell.angle_alpha   90.00
_cell.angle_beta   90.00
_cell.angle_gamma   90.00
#
_symmetry.space_group_name_H-M   'P 1'
#
loop_
_entity.id
_entity.type
_entity.pdbx_description
1 polymer ?
#
loop_
_entity_poly.entity_id
_entity_poly.type
_entity_poly.pdbx_seq_one_letter_code
_entity_poly.pdbx_strand_id
1 'polypeptide(L)'
;MIEPYEYIRSVEIIWVIWLLSVAGIVAWTIQVVRHLRGWSWRRFVRDETGAAYGLSYVMTFPFYMVLILLVLETTQLLLVKIGTVYAAYGASRAAVVWQSAQPAGQMNSKAEHAAVMAMVPFASSSRLHLTGSGSVSSDFDNYWEAYQHHSGGEGEFRGYVERKFEYAHQATSVNVAPESSAPDANITVTVNYEAPFHIPYIGRLMGGEESSQGDYLIYNLETKATLQSESPRSVQFDPNDPVRSLGIDYRSE
;
A
#
# COMPACT_ATOMS: atom_id res chain seq x y z
N MET A 1 1.29 -4.15 19.09
CA MET A 1 0.42 -5.17 18.51
C MET A 1 -0.48 -4.52 17.48
N ILE A 2 -0.60 -5.14 16.30
CA ILE A 2 -1.64 -4.77 15.33
C ILE A 2 -2.89 -5.52 15.73
N GLU A 3 -4.00 -4.81 15.88
CA GLU A 3 -5.28 -5.44 16.20
C GLU A 3 -5.82 -6.16 14.94
N PRO A 4 -6.35 -7.39 15.03
CA PRO A 4 -6.76 -8.15 13.84
C PRO A 4 -7.79 -7.46 12.94
N TYR A 5 -8.60 -6.55 13.48
CA TYR A 5 -9.57 -5.80 12.68
C TYR A 5 -8.92 -4.74 11.79
N GLU A 6 -7.69 -4.30 12.08
CA GLU A 6 -6.97 -3.32 11.26
C GLU A 6 -6.66 -3.86 9.85
N TYR A 7 -6.67 -5.18 9.64
CA TYR A 7 -6.57 -5.78 8.31
C TYR A 7 -7.82 -5.56 7.43
N ILE A 8 -8.98 -5.41 8.05
CA ILE A 8 -10.27 -5.27 7.37
C ILE A 8 -10.72 -3.81 7.37
N ARG A 9 -10.26 -3.03 8.36
CA ARG A 9 -10.54 -1.60 8.50
C ARG A 9 -10.17 -0.84 7.23
N SER A 10 -11.09 0.02 6.79
CA SER A 10 -10.97 0.84 5.58
C SER A 10 -11.00 0.05 4.28
N VAL A 11 -11.18 -1.27 4.29
CA VAL A 11 -11.30 -2.10 3.07
C VAL A 11 -12.52 -3.03 3.12
N GLU A 12 -13.46 -2.80 4.03
CA GLU A 12 -14.65 -3.62 4.23
C GLU A 12 -15.47 -3.71 2.94
N ILE A 13 -15.70 -2.55 2.31
CA ILE A 13 -16.47 -2.43 1.07
C ILE A 13 -15.71 -3.09 -0.09
N ILE A 14 -14.39 -2.97 -0.12
CA ILE A 14 -13.53 -3.55 -1.17
C ILE A 14 -13.65 -5.08 -1.14
N TRP A 15 -13.63 -5.70 0.04
CA TRP A 15 -13.84 -7.14 0.18
C TRP A 15 -15.18 -7.61 -0.38
N VAL A 16 -16.26 -6.87 -0.09
CA VAL A 16 -17.60 -7.20 -0.60
C VAL A 16 -17.64 -7.07 -2.13
N ILE A 17 -17.12 -5.98 -2.68
CA ILE A 17 -17.08 -5.77 -4.14
C ILE A 17 -16.23 -6.84 -4.82
N TRP A 18 -15.06 -7.17 -4.26
CA TRP A 18 -14.19 -8.21 -4.79
C TRP A 18 -14.89 -9.58 -4.80
N LEU A 19 -15.50 -9.99 -3.68
CA LEU A 19 -16.23 -11.26 -3.57
C LEU A 19 -17.40 -11.34 -4.56
N LEU A 20 -18.19 -10.27 -4.67
CA LEU A 20 -19.31 -10.20 -5.62
C LEU A 20 -18.83 -10.28 -7.06
N SER A 21 -17.71 -9.63 -7.38
CA SER A 21 -17.14 -9.64 -8.73
C SER A 21 -16.62 -11.03 -9.12
N VAL A 22 -15.89 -11.69 -8.21
CA VAL A 22 -15.42 -13.08 -8.41
C VAL A 22 -16.61 -14.03 -8.55
N ALA A 23 -17.60 -13.94 -7.66
CA ALA A 23 -18.81 -14.75 -7.73
C ALA A 23 -19.57 -14.52 -9.04
N GLY A 24 -19.66 -13.28 -9.51
CA GLY A 24 -20.27 -12.90 -10.79
C GLY A 24 -19.55 -13.54 -11.98
N ILE A 25 -18.21 -13.46 -12.02
CA ILE A 25 -17.39 -14.09 -13.07
C ILE A 25 -17.61 -15.61 -13.07
N VAL A 26 -17.57 -16.25 -11.90
CA VAL A 26 -17.73 -17.70 -11.78
C VAL A 26 -19.14 -18.13 -12.19
N ALA A 27 -20.18 -17.46 -11.69
CA ALA A 27 -21.57 -17.77 -12.03
C ALA A 27 -21.84 -17.61 -13.53
N TRP A 28 -21.35 -16.52 -14.14
CA TRP A 28 -21.54 -16.27 -15.56
C TRP A 28 -20.75 -17.28 -16.42
N THR A 29 -19.52 -17.62 -16.04
CA THR A 29 -18.72 -18.65 -16.71
C THR A 29 -19.43 -20.00 -16.67
N ILE A 30 -19.95 -20.40 -15.50
CA ILE A 30 -20.73 -21.63 -15.35
C ILE A 30 -21.99 -21.59 -16.22
N GLN A 31 -22.71 -20.47 -16.25
CA GLN A 31 -23.91 -20.32 -17.07
C GLN A 31 -23.62 -20.46 -18.57
N VAL A 32 -22.57 -19.80 -19.05
CA VAL A 32 -22.12 -19.88 -20.46
C VAL A 32 -21.74 -21.32 -20.80
N VAL A 33 -20.93 -21.97 -19.96
CA VAL A 33 -20.51 -23.37 -20.18
C VAL A 33 -21.71 -24.32 -20.17
N ARG A 34 -22.67 -24.15 -19.25
CA ARG A 34 -23.89 -24.98 -19.21
C ARG A 34 -24.75 -24.77 -20.45
N HIS A 35 -24.89 -23.53 -20.92
CA HIS A 35 -25.66 -23.21 -22.11
C HIS A 35 -25.00 -23.81 -23.38
N LEU A 36 -23.67 -23.73 -23.49
CA LEU A 36 -22.93 -24.32 -24.61
C LEU A 36 -22.99 -25.86 -24.59
N ARG A 37 -22.82 -26.47 -23.42
CA ARG A 37 -22.84 -27.94 -23.25
C ARG A 37 -24.20 -28.55 -23.57
N GLY A 38 -25.30 -27.87 -23.24
CA GLY A 38 -26.64 -28.37 -23.49
C GLY A 38 -27.10 -28.29 -24.94
N TRP A 39 -26.60 -27.32 -25.72
CA TRP A 39 -27.30 -26.92 -26.94
C TRP A 39 -26.69 -27.38 -28.25
N SER A 40 -25.38 -27.62 -28.37
CA SER A 40 -24.86 -27.79 -29.73
C SER A 40 -23.58 -28.58 -29.93
N TRP A 41 -23.05 -29.41 -29.02
CA TRP A 41 -21.82 -30.13 -29.43
C TRP A 41 -22.04 -31.03 -30.67
N ARG A 42 -23.26 -31.55 -30.88
CA ARG A 42 -23.65 -32.27 -32.11
C ARG A 42 -24.09 -31.39 -33.29
N ARG A 43 -24.54 -30.15 -33.06
CA ARG A 43 -24.96 -29.21 -34.13
C ARG A 43 -23.82 -28.29 -34.59
N PHE A 44 -22.92 -27.94 -33.68
CA PHE A 44 -21.75 -27.10 -33.89
C PHE A 44 -20.72 -27.75 -34.83
N VAL A 45 -20.64 -29.08 -34.84
CA VAL A 45 -19.81 -29.82 -35.82
C VAL A 45 -20.45 -29.85 -37.22
N ARG A 46 -21.73 -29.46 -37.34
CA ARG A 46 -22.52 -29.67 -38.57
C ARG A 46 -22.96 -28.38 -39.28
N ASP A 47 -22.99 -27.23 -38.61
CA ASP A 47 -23.39 -25.94 -39.20
C ASP A 47 -22.19 -24.99 -39.36
N GLU A 48 -21.80 -24.73 -40.61
CA GLU A 48 -20.69 -23.82 -41.00
C GLU A 48 -21.08 -22.33 -41.04
N THR A 49 -22.18 -21.92 -40.39
CA THR A 49 -22.60 -20.51 -40.29
C THR A 49 -21.76 -19.75 -39.26
N GLY A 50 -20.47 -19.58 -39.54
CA GLY A 50 -19.47 -18.98 -38.65
C GLY A 50 -19.67 -17.51 -38.30
N ALA A 51 -20.55 -16.77 -38.99
CA ALA A 51 -20.72 -15.33 -38.78
C ALA A 51 -21.62 -14.95 -37.59
N ALA A 52 -22.59 -15.79 -37.20
CA ALA A 52 -23.59 -15.41 -36.19
C ALA A 52 -23.08 -15.50 -34.73
N TYR A 53 -22.10 -16.38 -34.45
CA TYR A 53 -21.57 -16.58 -33.09
C TYR A 53 -20.62 -15.47 -32.64
N GLY A 54 -19.99 -14.77 -33.59
CA GLY A 54 -19.12 -13.63 -33.29
C GLY A 54 -19.88 -12.48 -32.63
N LEU A 55 -21.14 -12.24 -33.04
CA LEU A 55 -21.91 -11.09 -32.55
C LEU A 55 -22.22 -11.19 -31.05
N SER A 56 -22.70 -12.35 -30.57
CA SER A 56 -22.99 -12.55 -29.15
C SER A 56 -21.73 -12.47 -28.28
N TYR A 57 -20.59 -12.96 -28.78
CA TYR A 57 -19.32 -12.89 -28.06
C TYR A 57 -18.81 -11.45 -27.96
N VAL A 58 -18.86 -10.69 -29.06
CA VAL A 58 -18.47 -9.27 -29.09
C VAL A 58 -19.33 -8.43 -28.13
N MET A 59 -20.61 -8.79 -27.95
CA MET A 59 -21.49 -8.10 -27.01
C MET A 59 -21.22 -8.46 -25.53
N THR A 60 -20.86 -9.70 -25.20
CA THR A 60 -20.62 -10.11 -23.79
C THR A 60 -19.21 -9.80 -23.30
N PHE A 61 -18.23 -9.79 -24.21
CA PHE A 61 -16.84 -9.50 -23.90
C PHE A 61 -16.59 -8.22 -23.08
N PRO A 62 -17.14 -7.03 -23.42
CA PRO A 62 -16.88 -5.81 -22.66
C PRO A 62 -17.34 -5.89 -21.21
N PHE A 63 -18.49 -6.54 -20.93
CA PHE A 63 -18.97 -6.72 -19.56
C PHE A 63 -18.06 -7.63 -18.75
N TYR A 64 -17.56 -8.71 -19.37
CA TYR A 64 -16.59 -9.60 -18.74
C TYR A 64 -15.27 -8.88 -18.46
N MET A 65 -14.83 -8.02 -19.40
CA MET A 65 -13.64 -7.20 -19.25
C MET A 65 -13.76 -6.25 -18.04
N VAL A 66 -14.90 -5.56 -17.90
CA VAL A 66 -15.16 -4.69 -16.73
C VAL A 66 -15.09 -5.47 -15.42
N LEU A 67 -15.68 -6.68 -15.35
CA LEU A 67 -15.59 -7.51 -14.14
C LEU A 67 -14.16 -7.95 -13.83
N ILE A 68 -13.37 -8.36 -14.84
CA ILE A 68 -11.96 -8.72 -14.65
C ILE A 68 -11.17 -7.52 -14.13
N LEU A 69 -11.33 -6.36 -14.77
CA LEU A 69 -10.64 -5.14 -14.36
C LEU A 69 -11.01 -4.75 -12.92
N LEU A 70 -12.28 -4.89 -12.55
CA LEU A 70 -12.74 -4.65 -11.19
C LEU A 70 -12.07 -5.60 -10.18
N VAL A 71 -11.95 -6.89 -10.52
CA VAL A 71 -11.23 -7.86 -9.67
C VAL A 71 -9.74 -7.53 -9.55
N LEU A 72 -9.08 -7.14 -10.65
CA LEU A 72 -7.67 -6.77 -10.64
C LEU A 72 -7.42 -5.53 -9.77
N GLU A 73 -8.23 -4.48 -9.95
CA GLU A 73 -8.11 -3.22 -9.20
C GLU A 73 -8.34 -3.45 -7.69
N THR A 74 -9.40 -4.17 -7.33
CA THR A 74 -9.71 -4.48 -5.92
C THR A 74 -8.67 -5.40 -5.29
N THR A 75 -8.12 -6.36 -6.05
CA THR A 75 -7.01 -7.21 -5.57
C THR A 75 -5.76 -6.37 -5.31
N GLN A 76 -5.45 -5.40 -6.18
CA GLN A 76 -4.33 -4.49 -5.97
C GLN A 76 -4.54 -3.64 -4.71
N LEU A 77 -5.73 -3.08 -4.49
CA LEU A 77 -6.02 -2.32 -3.27
C LEU A 77 -5.88 -3.17 -1.99
N LEU A 78 -6.32 -4.43 -2.02
CA LEU A 78 -6.15 -5.36 -0.90
C LEU A 78 -4.66 -5.66 -0.64
N LEU A 79 -3.84 -5.80 -1.68
CA LEU A 79 -2.39 -5.94 -1.53
C LEU A 79 -1.74 -4.69 -0.92
N VAL A 80 -2.15 -3.50 -1.37
CA VAL A 80 -1.68 -2.23 -0.80
C VAL A 80 -2.05 -2.14 0.68
N LYS A 81 -3.25 -2.57 1.08
CA LYS A 81 -3.66 -2.61 2.49
C LYS A 81 -2.77 -3.51 3.34
N ILE A 82 -2.36 -4.68 2.85
CA ILE A 82 -1.37 -5.51 3.53
C ILE A 82 -0.04 -4.73 3.69
N GLY A 83 0.35 -3.99 2.66
CA GLY A 83 1.48 -3.06 2.68
C GLY A 83 1.36 -2.00 3.77
N THR A 84 0.21 -1.32 3.91
CA THR A 84 0.03 -0.28 4.93
C THR A 84 0.04 -0.84 6.35
N VAL A 85 -0.45 -2.06 6.56
CA VAL A 85 -0.31 -2.77 7.85
C VAL A 85 1.15 -3.02 8.19
N TYR A 86 1.94 -3.49 7.21
CA TYR A 86 3.37 -3.68 7.40
C TYR A 86 4.10 -2.35 7.63
N ALA A 87 3.73 -1.29 6.90
CA ALA A 87 4.27 0.05 7.07
C ALA A 87 3.98 0.63 8.46
N ALA A 88 2.76 0.50 8.97
CA ALA A 88 2.41 0.93 10.33
C ALA A 88 3.19 0.16 11.41
N TYR A 89 3.40 -1.14 11.20
CA TYR A 89 4.26 -1.93 12.08
C TYR A 89 5.73 -1.49 12.04
N GLY A 90 6.30 -1.31 10.84
CA GLY A 90 7.67 -0.83 10.67
C GLY A 90 7.88 0.56 11.28
N ALA A 91 6.94 1.46 11.04
CA ALA A 91 6.95 2.82 11.58
C ALA A 91 6.83 2.86 13.10
N SER A 92 5.94 2.04 13.69
CA SER A 92 5.83 1.94 15.15
C SER A 92 7.10 1.36 15.79
N ARG A 93 7.75 0.37 15.16
CA ARG A 93 9.06 -0.14 15.63
C ARG A 93 10.14 0.93 15.56
N ALA A 94 10.21 1.67 14.46
CA ALA A 94 11.14 2.79 14.35
C ALA A 94 10.86 3.86 15.41
N ALA A 95 9.60 4.23 15.63
CA ALA A 95 9.22 5.20 16.65
C ALA A 95 9.67 4.77 18.07
N VAL A 96 9.47 3.50 18.44
CA VAL A 96 9.92 2.97 19.75
C VAL A 96 11.43 3.07 19.92
N VAL A 97 12.22 2.72 18.89
CA VAL A 97 13.69 2.78 18.95
C VAL A 97 14.17 4.23 19.09
N TRP A 98 13.57 5.15 18.34
CA TRP A 98 14.00 6.55 18.27
C TRP A 98 13.32 7.48 19.28
N GLN A 99 12.45 6.97 20.17
CA GLN A 99 11.80 7.78 21.20
C GLN A 99 12.80 8.42 22.16
N SER A 100 13.90 7.71 22.47
CA SER A 100 14.95 8.20 23.37
C SER A 100 16.01 9.09 22.68
N ALA A 101 15.97 9.18 21.35
CA ALA A 101 16.97 9.93 20.60
C ALA A 101 16.74 11.44 20.72
N GLN A 102 17.83 12.18 20.87
CA GLN A 102 17.82 13.64 20.75
C GLN A 102 18.34 14.06 19.38
N PRO A 103 17.74 15.09 18.74
CA PRO A 103 16.58 15.87 19.15
C PRO A 103 15.22 15.16 18.98
N ALA A 104 14.20 15.64 19.71
CA ALA A 104 12.84 15.07 19.77
C ALA A 104 12.11 14.94 18.42
N GLY A 105 12.59 15.56 17.33
CA GLY A 105 12.03 15.43 15.99
C GLY A 105 12.47 14.18 15.23
N GLN A 106 13.54 13.49 15.66
CA GLN A 106 14.07 12.33 14.94
C GLN A 106 13.09 11.14 14.94
N MET A 107 12.31 10.97 16.01
CA MET A 107 11.32 9.89 16.12
C MET A 107 10.32 9.91 14.95
N ASN A 108 9.73 11.06 14.68
CA ASN A 108 8.72 11.20 13.62
C ASN A 108 9.34 10.98 12.24
N SER A 109 10.50 11.59 11.98
CA SER A 109 11.20 11.44 10.70
C SER A 109 11.61 9.98 10.44
N LYS A 110 12.10 9.25 11.45
CA LYS A 110 12.48 7.84 11.31
C LYS A 110 11.26 6.92 11.16
N ALA A 111 10.16 7.22 11.84
CA ALA A 111 8.91 6.49 11.67
C ALA A 111 8.32 6.69 10.25
N GLU A 112 8.33 7.93 9.76
CA GLU A 112 7.91 8.27 8.40
C GLU A 112 8.78 7.58 7.36
N HIS A 113 10.10 7.67 7.48
CA HIS A 113 11.03 7.03 6.57
C HIS A 113 10.84 5.50 6.52
N ALA A 114 10.63 4.86 7.68
CA ALA A 114 10.33 3.43 7.74
C ALA A 114 8.99 3.07 7.04
N ALA A 115 7.95 3.90 7.21
CA ALA A 115 6.68 3.70 6.51
C ALA A 115 6.83 3.84 5.00
N VAL A 116 7.51 4.90 4.55
CA VAL A 116 7.74 5.18 3.13
C VAL A 116 8.50 4.02 2.48
N MET A 117 9.60 3.56 3.09
CA MET A 117 10.37 2.41 2.61
C MET A 117 9.54 1.14 2.48
N ALA A 118 8.65 0.89 3.45
CA ALA A 118 7.74 -0.25 3.42
C ALA A 118 6.67 -0.14 2.30
N MET A 119 6.30 1.08 1.91
CA MET A 119 5.28 1.33 0.87
C MET A 119 5.84 1.37 -0.56
N VAL A 120 7.15 1.55 -0.76
CA VAL A 120 7.79 1.54 -2.10
C VAL A 120 7.34 0.41 -3.03
N PRO A 121 7.29 -0.88 -2.61
CA PRO A 121 6.85 -1.95 -3.51
C PRO A 121 5.40 -1.78 -3.99
N PHE A 122 4.53 -1.17 -3.17
CA PHE A 122 3.11 -0.95 -3.45
C PHE A 122 2.83 0.39 -4.15
N ALA A 123 3.82 1.27 -4.24
CA ALA A 123 3.72 2.56 -4.88
C ALA A 123 3.54 2.50 -6.39
N SER A 124 2.86 3.48 -6.96
CA SER A 124 2.75 3.59 -8.41
C SER A 124 4.03 4.14 -9.01
N SER A 125 4.44 3.62 -10.17
CA SER A 125 5.55 4.15 -10.96
C SER A 125 5.08 5.04 -12.12
N SER A 126 3.77 5.30 -12.21
CA SER A 126 3.17 6.08 -13.28
C SER A 126 3.54 7.54 -13.14
N ARG A 127 3.98 8.16 -14.25
CA ARG A 127 4.23 9.61 -14.28
C ARG A 127 2.97 10.44 -14.10
N LEU A 128 1.79 9.84 -14.34
CA LEU A 128 0.51 10.52 -14.13
C LEU A 128 0.19 10.74 -12.65
N HIS A 129 0.80 9.94 -11.76
CA HIS A 129 0.59 10.03 -10.32
C HIS A 129 1.71 10.82 -9.62
N LEU A 130 2.69 11.30 -10.39
CA LEU A 130 3.79 12.12 -9.89
C LEU A 130 3.55 13.54 -10.36
N THR A 131 3.16 14.40 -9.43
CA THR A 131 2.77 15.78 -9.69
C THR A 131 3.67 16.69 -8.86
N GLY A 132 4.61 17.31 -9.55
CA GLY A 132 5.63 18.15 -8.96
C GLY A 132 7.01 17.74 -9.44
N SER A 133 7.93 18.71 -9.51
CA SER A 133 9.35 18.41 -9.57
C SER A 133 9.80 18.04 -8.15
N GLY A 134 9.42 16.86 -7.67
CA GLY A 134 9.96 16.33 -6.43
C GLY A 134 11.47 16.23 -6.60
N SER A 135 12.22 16.99 -5.83
CA SER A 135 13.65 16.74 -5.72
C SER A 135 13.80 15.34 -5.14
N VAL A 136 14.50 14.47 -5.85
CA VAL A 136 14.88 13.15 -5.35
C VAL A 136 15.56 13.36 -4.00
N SER A 137 14.93 12.87 -2.93
CA SER A 137 15.49 12.98 -1.58
C SER A 137 16.81 12.22 -1.51
N SER A 138 17.78 12.70 -0.73
CA SER A 138 18.99 11.93 -0.39
C SER A 138 18.67 10.55 0.18
N ASP A 139 17.47 10.39 0.73
CA ASP A 139 16.95 9.11 1.21
C ASP A 139 16.82 8.05 0.11
N PHE A 140 16.58 8.47 -1.15
CA PHE A 140 16.48 7.53 -2.26
C PHE A 140 17.82 6.87 -2.58
N ASP A 141 18.93 7.60 -2.50
CA ASP A 141 20.25 7.03 -2.79
C ASP A 141 20.62 5.95 -1.77
N ASN A 142 20.34 6.20 -0.48
CA ASN A 142 20.51 5.21 0.59
C ASN A 142 19.61 3.99 0.39
N TYR A 143 18.34 4.21 0.01
CA TYR A 143 17.40 3.14 -0.30
C TYR A 143 17.88 2.32 -1.51
N TRP A 144 18.35 2.99 -2.56
CA TRP A 144 18.82 2.37 -3.78
C TRP A 144 20.07 1.52 -3.56
N GLU A 145 21.03 2.00 -2.75
CA GLU A 145 22.21 1.22 -2.35
C GLU A 145 21.80 -0.08 -1.63
N ALA A 146 20.90 0.01 -0.64
CA ALA A 146 20.39 -1.16 0.06
C ALA A 146 19.64 -2.12 -0.88
N TYR A 147 18.85 -1.58 -1.81
CA TYR A 147 18.12 -2.36 -2.81
C TYR A 147 19.08 -3.10 -3.76
N GLN A 148 20.15 -2.45 -4.24
CA GLN A 148 21.17 -3.06 -5.08
C GLN A 148 21.89 -4.19 -4.34
N HIS A 149 22.25 -3.96 -3.07
CA HIS A 149 22.90 -4.96 -2.24
C HIS A 149 22.04 -6.23 -2.07
N HIS A 150 20.70 -6.12 -2.04
CA HIS A 150 19.80 -7.28 -1.86
C HIS A 150 19.32 -7.92 -3.16
N SER A 151 19.09 -7.13 -4.21
CA SER A 151 18.57 -7.64 -5.47
C SER A 151 19.65 -8.24 -6.37
N GLY A 152 20.92 -7.85 -6.19
CA GLY A 152 22.02 -8.20 -7.10
C GLY A 152 21.80 -7.68 -8.52
N GLY A 153 20.83 -6.77 -8.72
CA GLY A 153 20.38 -6.31 -10.02
C GLY A 153 21.21 -5.13 -10.55
N GLU A 154 21.39 -5.11 -11.87
CA GLU A 154 22.03 -4.00 -12.58
C GLU A 154 21.16 -2.73 -12.57
N GLY A 155 21.78 -1.57 -12.83
CA GLY A 155 21.16 -0.25 -12.68
C GLY A 155 19.98 0.09 -13.60
N GLU A 156 19.55 -0.83 -14.47
CA GLU A 156 18.52 -0.61 -15.49
C GLU A 156 17.15 -0.21 -14.90
N PHE A 157 16.86 -0.62 -13.65
CA PHE A 157 15.59 -0.32 -12.99
C PHE A 157 15.60 0.92 -12.09
N ARG A 158 16.71 1.67 -11.99
CA ARG A 158 16.81 2.81 -11.06
C ARG A 158 15.65 3.80 -11.22
N GLY A 159 15.38 4.24 -12.44
CA GLY A 159 14.29 5.20 -12.70
C GLY A 159 12.87 4.64 -12.49
N TYR A 160 12.70 3.32 -12.42
CA TYR A 160 11.42 2.71 -12.03
C TYR A 160 11.25 2.72 -10.51
N VAL A 161 12.30 2.33 -9.78
CA VAL A 161 12.32 2.30 -8.32
C VAL A 161 12.27 3.71 -7.74
N GLU A 162 12.98 4.66 -8.35
CA GLU A 162 12.96 6.09 -8.02
C GLU A 162 11.54 6.65 -8.04
N ARG A 163 10.80 6.41 -9.12
CA ARG A 163 9.41 6.86 -9.24
C ARG A 163 8.48 6.23 -8.20
N LYS A 164 8.70 4.95 -7.87
CA LYS A 164 7.96 4.29 -6.79
C LYS A 164 8.30 4.91 -5.44
N PHE A 165 9.57 5.18 -5.18
CA PHE A 165 10.02 5.80 -3.95
C PHE A 165 9.45 7.21 -3.80
N GLU A 166 9.52 8.01 -4.86
CA GLU A 166 8.96 9.35 -4.90
C GLU A 166 7.44 9.34 -4.65
N TYR A 167 6.70 8.46 -5.32
CA TYR A 167 5.26 8.31 -5.07
C TYR A 167 4.98 7.84 -3.64
N ALA A 168 5.72 6.86 -3.12
CA ALA A 168 5.56 6.39 -1.75
C ALA A 168 5.79 7.53 -0.74
N HIS A 169 6.79 8.37 -0.98
CA HIS A 169 7.11 9.50 -0.12
C HIS A 169 6.00 10.56 -0.13
N GLN A 170 5.43 10.87 -1.29
CA GLN A 170 4.36 11.85 -1.40
C GLN A 170 3.03 11.29 -0.85
N ALA A 171 2.68 10.06 -1.20
CA ALA A 171 1.37 9.44 -0.90
C ALA A 171 1.24 8.86 0.52
N THR A 172 2.34 8.74 1.28
CA THR A 172 2.33 8.20 2.64
C THR A 172 2.43 9.32 3.66
N SER A 173 1.50 9.38 4.61
CA SER A 173 1.60 10.25 5.78
C SER A 173 1.57 9.44 7.06
N VAL A 174 2.39 9.86 8.03
CA VAL A 174 2.55 9.16 9.31
C VAL A 174 2.29 10.11 10.47
N ASN A 175 1.39 9.69 11.37
CA ASN A 175 1.13 10.39 12.61
C ASN A 175 1.53 9.51 13.79
N VAL A 176 2.49 9.97 14.58
CA VAL A 176 2.98 9.29 15.78
C VAL A 176 2.38 9.96 17.01
N ALA A 177 1.55 9.22 17.74
CA ALA A 177 0.89 9.67 18.95
C ALA A 177 1.36 8.85 20.16
N PRO A 178 2.35 9.33 20.94
CA PRO A 178 2.72 8.71 22.21
C PRO A 178 1.61 8.94 23.25
N GLU A 179 1.24 7.90 23.99
CA GLU A 179 0.23 7.99 25.06
C GLU A 179 0.74 8.82 26.26
N SER A 180 2.04 8.69 26.57
CA SER A 180 2.72 9.52 27.55
C SER A 180 4.23 9.56 27.30
N SER A 181 4.96 10.37 28.05
CA SER A 181 6.42 10.40 28.08
C SER A 181 7.05 9.28 28.94
N ALA A 182 6.23 8.39 29.51
CA ALA A 182 6.74 7.27 30.29
C ALA A 182 7.50 6.28 29.40
N PRO A 183 8.59 5.64 29.90
CA PRO A 183 9.41 4.71 29.12
C PRO A 183 8.66 3.43 28.71
N ASP A 184 7.55 3.12 29.37
CA ASP A 184 6.66 1.99 29.11
C ASP A 184 5.34 2.40 28.46
N ALA A 185 5.21 3.67 28.04
CA ALA A 185 4.01 4.17 27.38
C ALA A 185 3.78 3.49 26.04
N ASN A 186 2.52 3.32 25.67
CA ASN A 186 2.20 2.88 24.32
C ASN A 186 2.45 4.02 23.31
N ILE A 187 3.02 3.66 22.16
CA ILE A 187 3.16 4.54 21.01
C ILE A 187 2.20 4.03 19.94
N THR A 188 1.24 4.85 19.56
CA THR A 188 0.32 4.55 18.46
C THR A 188 0.76 5.30 17.22
N VAL A 189 1.06 4.56 16.16
CA VAL A 189 1.38 5.12 14.85
C VAL A 189 0.21 4.88 13.91
N THR A 190 -0.27 5.94 13.29
CA THR A 190 -1.27 5.90 12.22
C THR A 190 -0.57 6.19 10.90
N VAL A 191 -0.69 5.27 9.95
CA VAL A 191 -0.20 5.45 8.58
C VAL A 191 -1.41 5.63 7.67
N ASN A 192 -1.45 6.74 6.94
CA ASN A 192 -2.39 6.94 5.87
C ASN A 192 -1.65 6.86 4.53
N TYR A 193 -2.28 6.21 3.56
CA TYR A 193 -1.71 6.05 2.22
C TYR A 193 -2.76 6.33 1.13
N GLU A 194 -2.43 7.23 0.21
CA GLU A 194 -3.24 7.54 -0.97
C GLU A 194 -3.02 6.49 -2.07
N ALA A 195 -3.82 5.42 -2.10
CA ALA A 195 -3.69 4.37 -3.11
C ALA A 195 -4.35 4.81 -4.44
N PRO A 196 -3.61 4.93 -5.56
CA PRO A 196 -4.17 5.45 -6.79
C PRO A 196 -4.97 4.37 -7.53
N PHE A 197 -6.11 4.76 -8.10
CA PHE A 197 -6.84 3.94 -9.05
C PHE A 197 -6.17 3.96 -10.42
N HIS A 198 -5.89 2.79 -10.98
CA HIS A 198 -5.27 2.68 -12.31
C HIS A 198 -6.32 2.81 -13.42
N ILE A 199 -7.58 2.56 -13.08
CA ILE A 199 -8.72 2.61 -14.00
C ILE A 199 -9.74 3.63 -13.49
N PRO A 200 -9.77 4.85 -14.05
CA PRO A 200 -10.59 5.95 -13.53
C PRO A 200 -12.07 5.61 -13.39
N TYR A 201 -12.64 4.82 -14.31
CA TYR A 201 -14.04 4.41 -14.24
C TYR A 201 -14.34 3.54 -13.01
N ILE A 202 -13.40 2.66 -12.62
CA ILE A 202 -13.55 1.85 -11.40
C ILE A 202 -13.39 2.73 -10.17
N GLY A 203 -12.43 3.66 -10.18
CA GLY A 203 -12.28 4.64 -9.11
C GLY A 203 -13.59 5.41 -8.86
N ARG A 204 -14.23 5.92 -9.92
CA ARG A 204 -15.54 6.60 -9.79
C ARG A 204 -16.63 5.69 -9.26
N LEU A 205 -16.69 4.44 -9.73
CA LEU A 205 -17.67 3.45 -9.25
C LEU A 205 -17.49 3.14 -7.76
N MET A 206 -16.25 3.14 -7.27
CA MET A 206 -15.90 2.86 -5.88
C MET A 206 -15.95 4.09 -4.96
N GLY A 207 -16.36 5.26 -5.48
CA GLY A 207 -16.37 6.49 -4.70
C GLY A 207 -14.97 7.03 -4.38
N GLY A 208 -14.01 6.79 -5.28
CA GLY A 208 -12.67 7.33 -5.18
C GLY A 208 -12.68 8.86 -5.07
N GLU A 209 -11.74 9.37 -4.29
CA GLU A 209 -11.57 10.80 -4.01
C GLU A 209 -10.53 11.37 -4.98
N GLU A 210 -10.57 12.67 -5.24
CA GLU A 210 -9.50 13.32 -6.01
C GLU A 210 -8.22 13.35 -5.17
N SER A 211 -7.08 13.01 -5.77
CA SER A 211 -5.80 13.06 -5.07
C SER A 211 -5.44 14.48 -4.68
N SER A 212 -4.78 14.62 -3.54
CA SER A 212 -4.16 15.89 -3.13
C SER A 212 -3.01 16.32 -4.06
N GLN A 213 -2.49 15.38 -4.86
CA GLN A 213 -1.30 15.55 -5.67
C GLN A 213 -1.66 15.87 -7.13
N GLY A 214 -2.70 15.27 -7.71
CA GLY A 214 -3.03 15.48 -9.12
C GLY A 214 -4.41 15.03 -9.57
N ASP A 215 -4.64 15.07 -10.89
CA ASP A 215 -5.91 14.76 -11.55
C ASP A 215 -6.14 13.24 -11.70
N TYR A 216 -6.03 12.49 -10.59
CA TYR A 216 -6.35 11.07 -10.54
C TYR A 216 -7.16 10.75 -9.28
N LEU A 217 -7.82 9.60 -9.32
CA LEU A 217 -8.65 9.15 -8.20
C LEU A 217 -7.82 8.27 -7.27
N ILE A 218 -8.05 8.43 -5.97
CA ILE A 218 -7.39 7.68 -4.91
C ILE A 218 -8.41 6.99 -3.99
N TYR A 219 -7.89 6.02 -3.26
CA TYR A 219 -8.54 5.39 -2.13
C TYR A 219 -7.67 5.54 -0.89
N ASN A 220 -8.18 6.22 0.12
CA ASN A 220 -7.45 6.50 1.36
C ASN A 220 -7.42 5.27 2.27
N LEU A 221 -6.23 4.71 2.47
CA LEU A 221 -6.00 3.57 3.36
C LEU A 221 -5.40 4.05 4.67
N GLU A 222 -6.13 3.88 5.77
CA GLU A 222 -5.67 4.15 7.13
C GLU A 222 -5.37 2.83 7.83
N THR A 223 -4.22 2.76 8.51
CA THR A 223 -3.89 1.64 9.41
C THR A 223 -3.22 2.14 10.69
N LYS A 224 -3.61 1.56 11.82
CA LYS A 224 -3.02 1.85 13.13
C LYS A 224 -2.22 0.68 13.68
N ALA A 225 -1.09 0.99 14.28
CA ALA A 225 -0.28 0.04 15.03
C ALA A 225 0.15 0.67 16.35
N THR A 226 -0.14 -0.01 17.45
CA THR A 226 0.24 0.44 18.80
C THR A 226 1.30 -0.48 19.36
N LEU A 227 2.48 0.00 19.69
CA LEU A 227 3.52 -0.80 20.36
C LEU A 227 3.84 -0.21 21.73
N GLN A 228 4.08 -1.09 22.71
CA GLN A 228 4.60 -0.65 23.98
C GLN A 228 6.03 -0.17 23.77
N SER A 229 6.36 0.99 24.33
CA SER A 229 7.75 1.43 24.36
C SER A 229 8.57 0.52 25.26
N GLU A 230 9.70 0.06 24.73
CA GLU A 230 10.74 -0.64 25.48
C GLU A 230 11.94 0.29 25.68
N SER A 231 11.72 1.61 25.63
CA SER A 231 12.78 2.57 25.83
C SER A 231 13.47 2.29 27.16
N PRO A 232 14.82 2.37 27.22
CA PRO A 232 15.52 2.30 28.49
C PRO A 232 14.83 3.26 29.45
N ARG A 233 14.53 2.81 30.67
CA ARG A 233 14.12 3.73 31.73
C ARG A 233 15.27 4.73 31.83
N SER A 234 15.13 5.88 31.19
CA SER A 234 16.09 6.97 31.32
C SER A 234 16.09 7.24 32.81
N VAL A 235 17.17 6.82 33.47
CA VAL A 235 17.41 7.19 34.87
C VAL A 235 17.27 8.70 34.85
N GLN A 236 16.23 9.19 35.53
CA GLN A 236 15.86 10.59 35.59
C GLN A 236 17.15 11.41 35.60
N PHE A 237 17.37 12.21 34.56
CA PHE A 237 18.60 12.96 34.37
C PHE A 237 18.88 13.72 35.66
N ASP A 238 19.78 13.19 36.49
CA ASP A 238 20.23 13.86 37.68
C ASP A 238 21.22 14.90 37.16
N PRO A 239 20.91 16.20 37.25
CA PRO A 239 21.85 17.24 36.81
C PRO A 239 23.20 17.16 37.54
N ASN A 240 23.30 16.38 38.62
CA ASN A 240 24.53 16.12 39.38
C ASN A 240 25.27 14.84 38.97
N ASP A 241 24.73 13.99 38.09
CA ASP A 241 25.38 12.75 37.61
C ASP A 241 25.52 12.74 36.07
N PRO A 242 26.53 13.44 35.52
CA PRO A 242 26.69 13.63 34.07
C PRO A 242 27.15 12.37 33.30
N VAL A 243 27.26 11.20 33.94
CA VAL A 243 28.07 10.08 33.39
C VAL A 243 27.26 8.84 33.00
N ARG A 244 25.97 8.72 33.29
CA ARG A 244 25.19 7.57 32.78
C ARG A 244 24.59 7.80 31.39
N SER A 245 25.42 8.28 30.48
CA SER A 245 25.24 7.95 29.06
C SER A 245 25.30 6.42 28.94
N LEU A 246 24.32 5.80 28.29
CA LEU A 246 24.25 4.35 28.07
C LEU A 246 25.40 3.81 27.18
N GLY A 247 26.43 4.62 26.88
CA GLY A 247 27.57 4.27 26.03
C GLY A 247 27.20 4.10 24.55
N ILE A 248 25.92 4.23 24.21
CA ILE A 248 25.39 4.18 22.85
C ILE A 248 24.91 5.58 22.52
N ASP A 249 25.80 6.37 21.93
CA ASP A 249 25.50 7.71 21.43
C ASP A 249 25.12 7.58 19.95
N TYR A 250 23.85 7.79 19.62
CA TYR A 250 23.37 7.73 18.24
C TYR A 250 23.80 9.01 17.52
N ARG A 251 25.02 9.03 16.98
CA ARG A 251 25.41 10.08 16.04
C ARG A 251 24.59 9.90 14.77
N SER A 252 23.78 10.90 14.45
CA SER A 252 23.23 11.05 13.11
C SER A 252 24.39 11.46 12.20
N GLU A 253 24.75 10.57 11.28
CA GLU A 253 25.54 10.95 10.10
C GLU A 253 24.66 11.69 9.10
#